data_AF-M5TA32-F1
#
_entry.id   AF-M5TA32-F1
#
_cell.length_a   1.000
_cell.length_b   1.000
_cell.length_c   1.000
_cell.angle_alpha   90.00
_cell.angle_beta   90.00
_cell.angle_gamma   90.00
#
_symmetry.space_group_name_H-M   'P 1'
#
loop_
_entity.id
_entity.type
_entity.pdbx_description
1 polymer ?
#
loop_
_entity_poly.entity_id
_entity_poly.type
_entity_poly.pdbx_seq_one_letter_code
_entity_poly.pdbx_strand_id
1 'polypeptide(L)' 'MALPSVEISLFCGAKNKILYNRPSSEKPSMKVVSSIGALKYRHPDCQVVKRRGRIYVICKSNPKFKVRQGGAKIKKRRR' A
#
# COMPACT_ATOMS: atom_id res chain seq x y z
N MET A 1 26.10 46.25 -20.61
CA MET A 1 24.92 45.80 -21.38
C MET A 1 24.57 44.42 -20.85
N ALA A 2 23.94 44.36 -19.68
CA ALA A 2 22.48 44.34 -19.50
C ALA A 2 21.86 43.05 -20.06
N LEU A 3 21.42 42.19 -19.13
CA LEU A 3 20.67 40.95 -19.35
C LEU A 3 19.41 41.19 -20.19
N PRO A 4 18.82 40.13 -20.74
CA PRO A 4 17.49 39.81 -20.22
C PRO A 4 17.35 38.35 -19.76
N SER A 5 17.03 38.24 -18.48
CA SER A 5 16.34 37.14 -17.83
C SER A 5 14.96 36.94 -18.46
N VAL A 6 14.60 35.70 -18.82
CA VAL A 6 13.22 35.20 -19.01
C VAL A 6 13.30 33.67 -18.90
N GLU A 7 12.98 33.10 -17.74
CA GLU A 7 11.64 32.69 -17.28
C GLU A 7 11.14 31.37 -17.92
N ILE A 8 10.74 30.43 -17.03
CA ILE A 8 9.82 29.29 -17.21
C ILE A 8 10.46 28.06 -17.91
N SER A 9 10.58 26.89 -17.30
CA SER A 9 9.51 26.13 -16.65
C SER A 9 9.99 25.15 -15.57
N LEU A 10 9.49 25.29 -14.34
CA LEU A 10 9.30 24.16 -13.43
C LEU A 10 8.30 23.20 -14.08
N PHE A 11 8.78 22.16 -14.78
CA PHE A 11 7.95 20.97 -14.96
C PHE A 11 8.04 20.14 -13.69
N CYS A 12 7.19 20.53 -12.74
CA CYS A 12 6.70 19.66 -11.68
C CYS A 12 6.25 18.35 -12.35
N GLY A 13 7.02 17.27 -12.14
CA GLY A 13 6.66 15.91 -12.53
C GLY A 13 5.52 15.36 -11.67
N ALA A 14 4.39 16.07 -11.59
CA ALA A 14 3.13 15.59 -11.06
C ALA A 14 2.42 14.75 -12.13
N LYS A 15 2.81 13.48 -12.25
CA LYS A 15 2.03 12.43 -12.94
C LYS A 15 2.15 11.16 -12.08
N ASN A 16 1.24 10.86 -11.16
CA ASN A 16 -0.12 10.45 -11.47
C ASN A 16 -1.10 10.88 -10.37
N LYS A 17 -1.88 11.91 -10.70
CA LYS A 17 -3.08 12.31 -9.97
C LYS A 17 -4.24 11.37 -10.36
N ILE A 18 -4.13 10.09 -10.01
CA ILE A 18 -5.28 9.18 -9.87
C ILE A 18 -5.07 8.40 -8.56
N LEU A 19 -4.94 9.14 -7.45
CA LEU A 19 -5.15 8.59 -6.12
C LEU A 19 -6.61 8.89 -5.77
N TYR A 20 -7.45 7.87 -5.89
CA TYR A 20 -8.68 7.71 -5.13
C TYR A 20 -9.65 8.91 -5.10
N ASN A 21 -10.40 9.11 -6.19
CA ASN A 21 -11.79 9.55 -6.01
C ASN A 21 -12.53 8.40 -5.29
N ARG A 22 -12.54 8.42 -3.95
CA ARG A 22 -13.23 7.42 -3.13
C ARG A 22 -14.17 8.13 -2.16
N PRO A 23 -15.49 7.86 -2.20
CA PRO A 23 -16.41 8.37 -1.19
C PRO A 23 -15.94 7.92 0.20
N SER A 24 -15.92 8.87 1.12
CA SER A 24 -15.28 8.84 2.44
C SER A 24 -15.81 7.81 3.44
N SER A 25 -16.76 6.94 3.06
CA SER A 25 -17.48 6.04 3.98
C SER A 25 -17.00 4.57 4.03
N GLU A 26 -16.24 4.06 3.05
CA GLU A 26 -15.71 2.68 3.11
C GLU A 26 -14.20 2.67 3.42
N LYS A 27 -13.83 2.83 4.69
CA LYS A 27 -12.44 2.56 5.12
C LYS A 27 -12.11 1.09 4.85
N PRO A 28 -11.11 0.75 4.00
CA PRO A 28 -10.61 -0.61 3.94
C PRO A 28 -9.78 -0.86 5.20
N SER A 29 -10.42 -1.40 6.24
CA SER A 29 -9.70 -1.97 7.37
C SER A 29 -8.81 -3.09 6.85
N MET A 30 -7.51 -3.03 7.17
CA MET A 30 -6.58 -4.09 6.81
C MET A 30 -6.98 -5.37 7.56
N LYS A 31 -7.25 -6.45 6.82
CA LYS A 31 -7.72 -7.71 7.40
C LYS A 31 -6.54 -8.52 7.97
N VAL A 32 -6.68 -9.01 9.20
CA VAL A 32 -5.66 -9.88 9.83
C VAL A 32 -6.09 -11.33 9.68
N VAL A 33 -5.24 -12.15 9.08
CA VAL A 33 -5.53 -13.57 8.79
C VAL A 33 -4.42 -14.47 9.30
N SER A 34 -4.74 -15.73 9.60
CA SER A 34 -3.75 -16.75 9.99
C SER A 34 -2.95 -17.26 8.78
N SER A 35 -3.58 -17.35 7.60
CA SER A 35 -2.98 -17.88 6.37
C SER A 35 -3.13 -16.95 5.17
N ILE A 36 -2.12 -16.95 4.29
CA ILE A 36 -2.07 -16.13 3.06
C ILE A 36 -2.36 -16.96 1.79
N GLY A 37 -2.34 -18.30 1.89
CA GLY A 37 -2.30 -19.22 0.74
C GLY A 37 -3.26 -18.88 -0.41
N ALA A 38 -4.57 -18.85 -0.15
CA ALA A 38 -5.56 -18.54 -1.16
C ALA A 38 -5.64 -17.04 -1.52
N LEU A 39 -5.15 -16.15 -0.66
CA LEU A 39 -5.34 -14.70 -0.82
C LEU A 39 -4.39 -14.08 -1.85
N LYS A 40 -3.21 -14.67 -2.06
CA LYS A 40 -2.26 -14.23 -3.10
C LYS A 40 -2.78 -14.45 -4.53
N TYR A 41 -3.71 -15.38 -4.74
CA TYR A 41 -4.18 -15.77 -6.07
C TYR A 41 -5.50 -15.12 -6.50
N ARG A 42 -6.15 -14.34 -5.62
CA ARG A 42 -7.46 -13.73 -5.92
C ARG A 42 -7.41 -12.67 -7.01
N HIS A 43 -6.28 -12.01 -7.19
CA HIS A 43 -6.09 -10.95 -8.17
C HIS A 43 -4.62 -10.91 -8.60
N PRO A 44 -4.31 -10.67 -9.88
CA PRO A 44 -2.93 -10.62 -10.39
C PRO A 44 -2.07 -9.55 -9.67
N ASP A 45 -2.65 -8.40 -9.35
CA ASP A 45 -1.94 -7.31 -8.65
C ASP A 45 -1.62 -7.56 -7.17
N CYS A 46 -2.00 -8.72 -6.62
CA CYS A 46 -1.74 -9.02 -5.23
C CYS A 46 -0.31 -9.53 -5.03
N GLN A 47 0.47 -8.76 -4.26
CA GLN A 47 1.87 -9.02 -4.02
C GLN A 47 2.11 -9.37 -2.55
N VAL A 48 2.91 -10.40 -2.32
CA VAL A 48 3.34 -10.80 -0.97
C VAL A 48 4.61 -10.03 -0.62
N VAL A 49 4.58 -9.27 0.47
CA VAL A 49 5.72 -8.47 0.94
C VAL A 49 6.01 -8.73 2.41
N LYS A 50 7.29 -8.67 2.79
CA LYS A 50 7.73 -8.70 4.19
C LYS A 50 8.02 -7.27 4.64
N ARG A 51 7.36 -6.81 5.70
CA ARG A 51 7.57 -5.48 6.30
C ARG A 51 7.54 -5.60 7.82
N ARG A 52 8.46 -4.95 8.54
CA ARG A 52 8.49 -4.94 10.02
C ARG A 52 8.39 -6.36 10.64
N GLY A 53 9.08 -7.34 10.03
CA GLY A 53 9.09 -8.73 10.49
C GLY A 53 7.78 -9.52 10.29
N ARG A 54 6.84 -9.02 9.48
CA ARG A 54 5.54 -9.66 9.21
C ARG A 54 5.28 -9.76 7.72
N ILE A 55 4.51 -10.75 7.32
CA ILE A 55 4.11 -10.96 5.92
C ILE A 55 2.78 -10.26 5.67
N TYR A 56 2.71 -9.53 4.58
CA TYR A 56 1.53 -8.82 4.11
C TYR A 56 1.21 -9.22 2.68
N VAL A 57 -0.06 -9.22 2.33
CA VAL A 57 -0.49 -9.17 0.93
C VAL A 57 -0.97 -7.76 0.66
N ILE A 58 -0.42 -7.14 -0.37
CA ILE A 58 -0.75 -5.79 -0.78
C ILE A 58 -1.30 -5.87 -2.19
N CYS A 59 -2.48 -5.29 -2.39
CA CYS A 59 -3.04 -5.05 -3.70
C CYS A 59 -3.31 -3.54 -3.80
N LYS A 60 -2.78 -2.90 -4.84
CA LYS A 60 -2.84 -1.45 -5.04
C LYS A 60 -4.21 -1.03 -5.59
N SER A 61 -4.73 -1.84 -6.52
CA SER A 61 -6.01 -1.65 -7.22
C SER A 61 -7.20 -1.79 -6.27
N ASN A 62 -7.23 -2.86 -5.48
CA ASN A 62 -8.34 -3.16 -4.58
C ASN A 62 -7.88 -3.33 -3.12
N PRO A 63 -8.13 -2.34 -2.25
CA PRO A 63 -7.65 -2.39 -0.86
C PRO A 63 -8.45 -3.34 0.03
N LYS A 64 -9.61 -3.86 -0.44
CA LYS A 64 -10.39 -4.91 0.25
C LYS A 64 -9.61 -6.23 0.40
N PHE A 65 -8.59 -6.44 -0.43
CA PHE A 65 -7.72 -7.62 -0.42
C PHE A 65 -6.42 -7.43 0.38
N LYS A 66 -6.18 -6.24 0.96
CA LYS A 66 -5.01 -6.01 1.80
C LYS A 66 -5.11 -6.84 3.07
N VAL A 67 -4.12 -7.70 3.31
CA VAL A 67 -4.06 -8.55 4.50
C VAL A 67 -2.71 -8.55 5.20
N ARG A 68 -2.74 -8.82 6.50
CA ARG A 68 -1.56 -9.08 7.34
C ARG A 68 -1.63 -10.50 7.90
N GLN A 69 -0.51 -11.22 7.85
CA GLN A 69 -0.40 -12.51 8.52
C GLN A 69 -0.17 -12.33 10.03
N GLY A 70 -0.98 -13.05 10.81
CA GLY A 70 -0.83 -13.23 12.26
C GLY A 70 -1.45 -12.10 13.10
N GLY A 71 -2.04 -12.47 14.24
CA GLY A 71 -2.37 -11.55 15.34
C GLY A 71 -1.12 -11.18 16.15
N ALA A 72 -1.26 -10.28 17.12
CA ALA A 72 -0.21 -10.01 18.10
C ALA A 72 -0.02 -11.26 18.98
N LYS A 73 0.79 -12.23 18.54
CA LYS A 73 1.21 -13.31 19.44
C LYS A 73 2.24 -12.72 20.39
N ILE A 74 1.82 -12.46 21.63
CA ILE A 74 2.76 -12.30 22.75
C ILE A 74 3.62 -13.56 22.71
N LYS A 75 4.92 -13.42 22.41
CA LYS A 75 5.85 -14.54 22.55
C LYS A 75 5.75 -14.94 24.01
N LYS A 76 5.08 -16.06 24.32
CA LYS A 76 5.14 -16.64 25.66
C LYS A 76 6.63 -16.93 25.87
N ARG A 77 7.28 -16.13 26.71
CA ARG A 77 8.67 -16.31 27.10
C ARG A 77 8.73 -17.72 27.68
N ARG A 78 9.24 -18.69 26.92
CA ARG A 78 9.41 -20.05 27.42
C ARG A 78 10.45 -19.90 28.54
N ARG A 79 9.98 -20.04 29.78
CA ARG A 79 10.83 -20.19 30.96
C ARG A 79 11.64 -21.47 30.80
#